data_AF-A0A151T5L5-F1
#
_entry.id   AF-A0A151T5L5-F1
#
_cell.length_a   1.000
_cell.length_b   1.000
_cell.length_c   1.000
_cell.angle_alpha   90.00
_cell.angle_beta   90.00
_cell.angle_gamma   90.00
#
_symmetry.space_group_name_H-M   'P 1'
#
loop_
_entity.id
_entity.type
_entity.pdbx_description
1 polymer ?
#
loop_
_entity_poly.entity_id
_entity_poly.type
_entity_poly.pdbx_seq_one_letter_code
_entity_poly.pdbx_strand_id
1 'polypeptide(L)'
;MEPKFWDKNPNKIPQKNFLEGFHFKPLALNKTRKFYEFILVDTDFVAIKHYKDPKDPSNITHTTFQILKFLTPSLFGQNPNNTQKFSMLFDRIGYNYWDYVDAWTKTFWYQNKTNLHSWLIYFKRNILYKFPKWFLQWWDFCGPIEEILPTPAEEGFKVFKSMYDSQNTWILIDHQFFSSFLLSWIFSW
;
A
#
# COMPACT_ATOMS: atom_id res chain seq x y z
N MET A 1 -16.94 25.75 9.50
CA MET A 1 -16.12 24.61 9.97
C MET A 1 -16.77 24.11 11.26
N GLU A 2 -17.07 22.81 11.38
CA GLU A 2 -17.81 22.26 12.52
C GLU A 2 -16.90 22.16 13.77
N PRO A 3 -17.13 22.94 14.85
CA PRO A 3 -16.17 23.05 15.95
C PRO A 3 -15.88 21.75 16.70
N LYS A 4 -16.81 20.79 16.68
CA LYS A 4 -16.70 19.49 17.36
C LYS A 4 -15.67 18.56 16.71
N PHE A 5 -15.46 18.68 15.41
CA PHE A 5 -14.60 17.78 14.62
C PHE A 5 -13.25 18.40 14.26
N TRP A 6 -13.02 19.65 14.68
CA TRP A 6 -11.84 20.43 14.38
C TRP A 6 -10.82 20.42 15.53
N ASP A 7 -9.55 20.57 15.20
CA ASP A 7 -8.47 20.87 16.15
C ASP A 7 -7.48 21.84 15.49
N LYS A 8 -6.90 22.76 16.28
CA LYS A 8 -5.86 23.67 15.78
C LYS A 8 -4.60 22.91 15.37
N ASN A 9 -4.36 21.74 15.96
CA ASN A 9 -3.30 20.83 15.56
C ASN A 9 -3.91 19.77 14.61
N PRO A 10 -3.58 19.80 13.30
CA PRO A 10 -4.11 18.85 12.33
C PRO A 10 -3.87 17.39 12.70
N ASN A 11 -2.77 17.09 13.40
CA ASN A 11 -2.41 15.74 13.82
C ASN A 11 -3.38 15.13 14.84
N LYS A 12 -4.14 15.97 15.55
CA LYS A 12 -5.17 15.53 16.51
C LYS A 12 -6.52 15.30 15.85
N ILE A 13 -6.73 15.78 14.62
CA ILE A 13 -8.01 15.65 13.92
C ILE A 13 -8.33 14.16 13.67
N PRO A 14 -7.42 13.32 13.11
CA PRO A 14 -7.71 11.90 12.93
C PRO A 14 -8.07 11.19 14.24
N GLN A 15 -7.34 11.49 15.32
CA GLN A 15 -7.52 10.88 16.65
C GLN A 15 -8.87 11.22 17.28
N LYS A 16 -9.44 12.40 16.96
CA LYS A 16 -10.79 12.80 17.41
C LYS A 16 -11.90 12.18 16.58
N ASN A 17 -11.64 11.92 15.29
CA ASN A 17 -12.67 11.58 14.32
C ASN A 17 -12.74 10.08 13.99
N PHE A 18 -11.66 9.34 14.22
CA PHE A 18 -11.59 7.90 13.96
C PHE A 18 -11.46 7.10 15.26
N LEU A 19 -12.03 5.89 15.24
CA LEU A 19 -11.86 4.92 16.33
C LEU A 19 -10.39 4.53 16.45
N GLU A 20 -9.95 4.21 17.67
CA GLU A 20 -8.59 3.73 17.89
C GLU A 20 -8.27 2.52 16.99
N GLY A 21 -7.11 2.57 16.33
CA GLY A 21 -6.70 1.55 15.35
C GLY A 21 -7.28 1.72 13.95
N PHE A 22 -8.24 2.62 13.75
CA PHE A 22 -8.72 3.06 12.44
C PHE A 22 -8.05 4.38 12.07
N HIS A 23 -7.44 4.42 10.89
CA HIS A 23 -6.86 5.64 10.30
C HIS A 23 -7.72 6.15 9.14
N PHE A 24 -8.96 5.68 9.08
CA PHE A 24 -9.90 5.91 8.02
C PHE A 24 -11.32 5.64 8.49
N LYS A 25 -12.31 6.12 7.75
CA LYS A 25 -13.72 5.83 8.03
C LYS A 25 -14.01 4.35 7.72
N PRO A 26 -14.34 3.51 8.71
CA PRO A 26 -14.66 2.12 8.44
C PRO A 26 -16.01 1.99 7.75
N LEU A 27 -16.10 1.09 6.77
CA LEU A 27 -17.38 0.59 6.25
C LEU A 27 -17.98 -0.49 7.15
N ALA A 28 -17.14 -1.17 7.93
CA ALA A 28 -17.53 -2.17 8.91
C ALA A 28 -16.51 -2.18 10.07
N LEU A 29 -17.01 -2.27 11.31
CA LEU A 29 -16.18 -2.14 12.53
C LEU A 29 -15.23 -3.32 12.76
N ASN A 30 -15.48 -4.46 12.12
CA ASN A 30 -14.59 -5.61 12.14
C ASN A 30 -13.46 -5.53 11.11
N LYS A 31 -13.59 -4.69 10.08
CA LYS A 31 -12.58 -4.52 9.03
C LYS A 31 -11.56 -3.43 9.42
N THR A 32 -10.78 -3.72 10.45
CA THR A 32 -9.73 -2.83 10.97
C THR A 32 -8.56 -2.68 10.00
N ARG A 33 -7.63 -1.75 10.25
CA ARG A 33 -6.36 -1.69 9.51
C ARG A 33 -5.59 -3.01 9.59
N LYS A 34 -5.55 -3.65 10.77
CA LYS A 34 -4.88 -4.95 10.95
C LYS A 34 -5.54 -6.04 10.11
N PHE A 35 -6.85 -6.01 9.93
CA PHE A 35 -7.56 -6.94 9.03
C PHE A 35 -7.06 -6.81 7.59
N TYR A 36 -6.96 -5.59 7.07
CA TYR A 36 -6.46 -5.37 5.71
C TYR A 36 -4.99 -5.76 5.56
N GLU A 37 -4.14 -5.38 6.50
CA GLU A 37 -2.73 -5.79 6.50
C GLU A 37 -2.59 -7.33 6.51
N PHE A 38 -3.44 -7.99 7.31
CA PHE A 38 -3.46 -9.44 7.39
C PHE A 38 -3.89 -10.11 6.08
N ILE A 39 -4.83 -9.55 5.32
CA ILE A 39 -5.16 -10.05 3.97
C ILE A 39 -3.91 -10.09 3.06
N LEU A 40 -3.08 -9.05 3.11
CA LEU A 40 -1.90 -8.96 2.25
C LEU A 40 -0.82 -9.98 2.64
N VAL A 41 -0.67 -10.23 3.94
CA VAL A 41 0.32 -11.19 4.46
C VAL A 41 -0.18 -12.64 4.32
N ASP A 42 -1.44 -12.92 4.61
CA ASP A 42 -2.05 -14.27 4.56
C ASP A 42 -2.09 -14.84 3.13
N THR A 43 -2.11 -13.97 2.12
CA THR A 43 -2.03 -14.38 0.70
C THR A 43 -0.61 -14.70 0.23
N ASP A 44 0.42 -14.46 1.05
CA ASP A 44 1.84 -14.55 0.69
C ASP A 44 2.23 -13.71 -0.55
N PHE A 45 1.44 -12.69 -0.88
CA PHE A 45 1.66 -11.85 -2.06
C PHE A 45 2.41 -10.56 -1.74
N VAL A 46 2.48 -10.21 -0.46
CA VAL A 46 3.26 -9.11 0.06
C VAL A 46 4.02 -9.60 1.29
N ALA A 47 5.29 -9.22 1.42
CA ALA A 47 6.00 -9.34 2.69
C ALA A 47 6.04 -7.97 3.38
N ILE A 48 5.54 -7.92 4.62
CA ILE A 48 5.52 -6.71 5.45
C ILE A 48 6.42 -6.94 6.66
N LYS A 49 7.30 -5.97 6.95
CA LYS A 49 8.14 -6.00 8.15
C LYS A 49 8.15 -4.63 8.81
N HIS A 50 7.67 -4.60 10.05
CA HIS A 50 7.65 -3.39 10.88
C HIS A 50 8.95 -3.22 11.64
N TYR A 51 9.47 -1.99 11.63
CA TYR A 51 10.63 -1.58 12.40
C TYR A 51 10.17 -0.67 13.52
N LYS A 52 10.57 -1.02 14.74
CA LYS A 52 10.12 -0.36 15.97
C LYS A 52 11.23 0.51 16.53
N ASP A 53 10.85 1.57 17.23
CA ASP A 53 11.80 2.39 17.98
C ASP A 53 12.45 1.51 19.08
N PRO A 54 13.79 1.42 19.14
CA PRO A 54 14.47 0.70 20.22
C PRO A 54 14.12 1.22 21.62
N LYS A 55 13.75 2.50 21.74
CA LYS A 55 13.37 3.16 22.99
C LYS A 55 11.88 3.03 23.32
N ASP A 56 11.02 2.88 22.31
CA ASP A 56 9.58 2.61 22.46
C ASP A 56 9.13 1.50 21.48
N PRO A 57 9.17 0.22 21.88
CA PRO A 57 8.75 -0.89 21.03
C PRO A 57 7.28 -0.88 20.61
N SER A 58 6.45 0.00 21.19
CA SER A 58 5.07 0.21 20.74
C SER A 58 4.98 1.15 19.53
N ASN A 59 6.04 1.93 19.26
CA ASN A 59 6.12 2.86 18.17
C ASN A 59 6.76 2.22 16.94
N ILE A 60 6.00 2.04 15.87
CA ILE A 60 6.53 1.60 14.57
C ILE A 60 7.03 2.85 13.86
N THR A 61 8.34 2.92 13.62
CA THR A 61 8.97 4.10 13.00
C THR A 61 8.85 4.03 11.48
N HIS A 62 9.12 2.88 10.90
CA HIS A 62 9.00 2.65 9.47
C HIS A 62 8.64 1.19 9.19
N THR A 63 8.22 0.90 7.96
CA THR A 63 7.82 -0.44 7.55
C THR A 63 8.29 -0.72 6.14
N THR A 64 8.86 -1.90 5.91
CA THR A 64 9.15 -2.35 4.56
C THR A 64 7.97 -3.11 3.99
N PHE A 65 7.61 -2.83 2.74
CA PHE A 65 6.52 -3.45 2.00
C PHE A 65 7.08 -4.00 0.69
N GLN A 66 7.31 -5.31 0.63
CA GLN A 66 7.81 -5.96 -0.57
C GLN A 66 6.66 -6.57 -1.36
N ILE A 67 6.51 -6.13 -2.60
CA ILE A 67 5.50 -6.65 -3.53
C ILE A 67 6.04 -7.95 -4.15
N LEU A 68 5.38 -9.08 -3.90
CA LEU A 68 5.80 -10.40 -4.40
C LEU A 68 4.95 -10.84 -5.60
N LYS A 69 3.64 -10.58 -5.56
CA LYS A 69 2.67 -10.96 -6.60
C LYS A 69 1.38 -10.12 -6.45
N PHE A 70 0.51 -10.19 -7.46
CA PHE A 70 -0.85 -9.65 -7.40
C PHE A 70 -1.90 -10.77 -7.49
N LEU A 71 -2.92 -10.70 -6.65
CA LEU A 71 -4.12 -11.52 -6.78
C LEU A 71 -4.99 -10.96 -7.89
N THR A 72 -5.28 -11.81 -8.86
CA THR A 72 -6.24 -11.52 -9.93
C THR A 72 -7.58 -12.18 -9.60
N PRO A 73 -8.70 -11.72 -10.18
CA PRO A 73 -10.00 -12.35 -9.95
C PRO A 73 -9.98 -13.85 -10.27
N SER A 74 -9.27 -14.26 -11.34
CA SER A 74 -9.16 -15.67 -11.73
C SER A 74 -8.38 -16.52 -10.73
N LEU A 75 -7.37 -15.95 -10.05
CA LEU A 75 -6.66 -16.62 -8.96
C LEU A 75 -7.47 -16.64 -7.66
N PHE A 76 -8.35 -15.65 -7.45
CA PHE A 76 -9.24 -15.59 -6.29
C PHE A 76 -10.37 -16.63 -6.36
N GLY A 77 -10.91 -16.90 -7.54
CA GLY A 77 -11.94 -17.91 -7.76
C GLY A 77 -13.00 -17.46 -8.76
N GLN A 78 -14.07 -18.25 -8.88
CA GLN A 78 -15.11 -17.98 -9.89
C GLN A 78 -15.96 -16.73 -9.61
N ASN A 79 -16.12 -16.35 -8.33
CA ASN A 79 -16.90 -15.17 -7.94
C ASN A 79 -16.10 -14.29 -6.96
N PRO A 80 -15.75 -13.05 -7.33
CA PRO A 80 -14.98 -12.14 -6.47
C PRO A 80 -15.73 -11.70 -5.20
N ASN A 81 -17.05 -11.88 -5.16
CA ASN A 81 -17.86 -11.56 -3.98
C ASN A 81 -17.89 -12.67 -2.93
N ASN A 82 -17.42 -13.88 -3.28
CA ASN A 82 -17.36 -14.98 -2.33
C ASN A 82 -16.30 -14.71 -1.25
N THR A 83 -16.66 -15.03 -0.01
CA THR A 83 -15.74 -14.91 1.12
C THR A 83 -14.79 -16.10 1.16
N GLN A 84 -13.49 -15.81 1.21
CA GLN A 84 -12.44 -16.76 1.56
C GLN A 84 -12.13 -16.67 3.06
N LYS A 85 -11.75 -17.80 3.65
CA LYS A 85 -11.26 -17.84 5.03
C LYS A 85 -9.77 -17.57 5.03
N PHE A 86 -9.31 -16.89 6.08
CA PHE A 86 -7.89 -16.76 6.35
C PHE A 86 -7.25 -18.12 6.62
N SER A 87 -5.97 -18.25 6.30
CA SER A 87 -5.20 -19.47 6.60
C SER A 87 -5.00 -19.66 8.11
N MET A 88 -4.92 -18.55 8.87
CA MET A 88 -4.83 -18.55 10.32
C MET A 88 -6.12 -18.05 10.98
N LEU A 89 -6.29 -18.35 12.28
CA LEU A 89 -7.39 -17.86 13.12
C LEU A 89 -7.20 -16.38 13.46
N PHE A 90 -7.30 -15.50 12.46
CA PHE A 90 -7.23 -14.04 12.63
C PHE A 90 -8.61 -13.42 12.81
N ASP A 91 -9.61 -13.88 12.04
CA ASP A 91 -11.00 -13.43 12.13
C ASP A 91 -11.97 -14.51 11.60
N ARG A 92 -13.18 -14.62 12.17
CA ARG A 92 -14.21 -15.58 11.73
C ARG A 92 -14.90 -15.16 10.43
N ILE A 93 -14.74 -13.90 10.02
CA ILE A 93 -15.58 -13.24 9.01
C ILE A 93 -15.03 -13.43 7.58
N GLY A 94 -13.74 -13.77 7.44
CA GLY A 94 -13.07 -13.95 6.14
C GLY A 94 -12.96 -12.66 5.33
N TYR A 95 -12.54 -12.75 4.07
CA TYR A 95 -12.41 -11.61 3.15
C TYR A 95 -12.84 -11.97 1.73
N ASN A 96 -13.34 -11.01 0.96
CA ASN A 96 -13.62 -11.17 -0.46
C ASN A 96 -12.54 -10.49 -1.34
N TYR A 97 -12.65 -10.58 -2.67
CA TYR A 97 -11.65 -9.99 -3.56
C TYR A 97 -11.57 -8.45 -3.43
N TRP A 98 -12.70 -7.79 -3.18
CA TRP A 98 -12.75 -6.34 -3.01
C TRP A 98 -12.07 -5.89 -1.72
N ASP A 99 -12.20 -6.69 -0.65
CA ASP A 99 -11.43 -6.48 0.58
C ASP A 99 -9.93 -6.57 0.34
N TYR A 100 -9.49 -7.50 -0.51
CA TYR A 100 -8.09 -7.59 -0.95
C TYR A 100 -7.65 -6.34 -1.73
N VAL A 101 -8.46 -5.87 -2.69
CA VAL A 101 -8.13 -4.64 -3.45
C VAL A 101 -8.02 -3.44 -2.51
N ASP A 102 -8.99 -3.29 -1.61
CA ASP A 102 -9.00 -2.22 -0.61
C ASP A 102 -7.81 -2.31 0.37
N ALA A 103 -7.31 -3.52 0.63
CA ALA A 103 -6.20 -3.72 1.54
C ALA A 103 -4.92 -3.01 1.11
N TRP A 104 -4.71 -2.85 -0.21
CA TRP A 104 -3.56 -2.13 -0.77
C TRP A 104 -3.55 -0.65 -0.38
N THR A 105 -4.70 -0.02 -0.21
CA THR A 105 -4.75 1.39 0.23
C THR A 105 -4.87 1.48 1.76
N LYS A 106 -5.75 0.68 2.35
CA LYS A 106 -6.10 0.78 3.78
C LYS A 106 -4.95 0.38 4.71
N THR A 107 -4.05 -0.48 4.26
CA THR A 107 -2.81 -0.80 4.98
C THR A 107 -1.92 0.42 5.12
N PHE A 108 -1.75 1.19 4.03
CA PHE A 108 -0.85 2.35 3.96
C PHE A 108 -1.35 3.56 4.74
N TRP A 109 -2.60 3.57 5.18
CA TRP A 109 -3.15 4.60 6.06
C TRP A 109 -2.63 4.53 7.50
N TYR A 110 -1.86 3.51 7.87
CA TYR A 110 -1.22 3.50 9.18
C TYR A 110 -0.35 4.74 9.40
N GLN A 111 -0.52 5.38 10.54
CA GLN A 111 0.36 6.39 11.06
C GLN A 111 0.79 6.05 12.49
N ASN A 112 1.99 6.46 12.86
CA ASN A 112 2.47 6.31 14.23
C ASN A 112 2.00 7.48 15.11
N LYS A 113 2.27 7.42 16.41
CA LYS A 113 1.78 8.43 17.37
C LYS A 113 2.28 9.85 17.06
N THR A 114 3.37 9.97 16.32
CA THR A 114 3.99 11.23 15.91
C THR A 114 3.62 11.66 14.49
N ASN A 115 2.83 10.86 13.75
CA ASN A 115 2.54 11.05 12.32
C ASN A 115 3.81 11.18 11.44
N LEU A 116 4.85 10.41 11.79
CA LEU A 116 6.13 10.38 11.06
C LEU A 116 6.44 8.96 10.55
N HIS A 117 5.42 8.12 10.41
CA HIS A 117 5.62 6.79 9.88
C HIS A 117 5.90 6.85 8.37
N SER A 118 6.81 6.01 7.91
CA SER A 118 7.11 5.85 6.49
C SER A 118 7.15 4.40 6.05
N TRP A 119 6.88 4.20 4.76
CA TRP A 119 6.87 2.93 4.07
C TRP A 119 8.03 2.88 3.07
N LEU A 120 8.89 1.89 3.16
CA LEU A 120 9.84 1.55 2.09
C LEU A 120 9.21 0.48 1.22
N ILE A 121 8.81 0.85 0.01
CA ILE A 121 8.11 -0.02 -0.94
C ILE A 121 9.07 -0.47 -2.03
N TYR A 122 9.02 -1.75 -2.40
CA TYR A 122 9.87 -2.30 -3.47
C TYR A 122 9.33 -3.60 -4.04
N PHE A 123 9.75 -3.92 -5.26
CA PHE A 123 9.43 -5.16 -5.94
C PHE A 123 10.43 -6.27 -5.59
N LYS A 124 9.95 -7.53 -5.56
CA LYS A 124 10.81 -8.71 -5.51
C LYS A 124 11.56 -8.89 -6.83
N ARG A 125 12.84 -9.26 -6.74
CA ARG A 125 13.67 -9.59 -7.90
C ARG A 125 13.18 -10.86 -8.60
N ASN A 126 13.44 -10.94 -9.90
CA ASN A 126 13.18 -12.13 -10.75
C ASN A 126 11.71 -12.53 -10.82
N ILE A 127 10.79 -11.56 -10.73
CA ILE A 127 9.35 -11.78 -10.91
C ILE A 127 8.90 -11.03 -12.16
N LEU A 128 8.19 -11.72 -13.05
CA LEU A 128 7.45 -11.08 -14.12
C LEU A 128 6.08 -10.67 -13.60
N TYR A 129 5.89 -9.38 -13.35
CA TYR A 129 4.64 -8.85 -12.84
C TYR A 129 3.58 -8.71 -13.93
N LYS A 130 2.35 -9.08 -13.59
CA LYS A 130 1.15 -8.76 -14.35
C LYS A 130 0.31 -7.82 -13.50
N PHE A 131 0.40 -6.53 -13.78
CA PHE A 131 -0.25 -5.50 -12.99
C PHE A 131 -1.76 -5.48 -13.25
N PRO A 132 -2.61 -5.62 -12.23
CA PRO A 132 -4.04 -5.44 -12.41
C PRO A 132 -4.37 -3.95 -12.55
N LYS A 133 -5.48 -3.63 -13.23
CA LYS A 133 -5.88 -2.23 -13.49
C LYS A 133 -6.05 -1.40 -12.21
N TRP A 134 -6.59 -1.98 -11.14
CA TRP A 134 -6.74 -1.30 -9.85
C TRP A 134 -5.38 -0.93 -9.23
N PHE A 135 -4.32 -1.68 -9.52
CA PHE A 135 -2.98 -1.36 -9.01
C PHE A 135 -2.40 -0.14 -9.70
N LEU A 136 -2.69 0.07 -10.98
CA LEU A 136 -2.29 1.31 -11.66
C LEU A 136 -2.96 2.54 -11.06
N GLN A 137 -4.23 2.42 -10.66
CA GLN A 137 -4.92 3.51 -9.94
C GLN A 137 -4.34 3.74 -8.54
N TRP A 138 -3.93 2.66 -7.86
CA TRP A 138 -3.21 2.77 -6.59
C TRP A 138 -1.84 3.43 -6.79
N TRP A 139 -1.14 3.12 -7.89
CA TRP A 139 0.16 3.70 -8.25
C TRP A 139 0.07 5.21 -8.44
N ASP A 140 -1.00 5.72 -9.06
CA ASP A 140 -1.21 7.17 -9.21
C ASP A 140 -1.20 7.94 -7.87
N PHE A 141 -1.48 7.24 -6.77
CA PHE A 141 -1.60 7.83 -5.44
C PHE A 141 -0.43 7.48 -4.50
N CYS A 142 0.02 6.22 -4.50
CA CYS A 142 1.08 5.71 -3.62
C CYS A 142 2.43 5.52 -4.32
N GLY A 143 2.47 5.68 -5.63
CA GLY A 143 3.67 5.61 -6.44
C GLY A 143 4.62 6.79 -6.17
N PRO A 144 5.89 6.64 -6.54
CA PRO A 144 6.87 7.72 -6.53
C PRO A 144 6.60 8.72 -7.64
N ILE A 145 7.11 9.94 -7.47
CA ILE A 145 7.14 10.98 -8.51
C ILE A 145 8.55 11.14 -9.07
N GLU A 146 8.69 11.67 -10.29
CA GLU A 146 9.99 11.80 -10.98
C GLU A 146 11.01 12.59 -10.12
N GLU A 147 10.54 13.58 -9.37
CA GLU A 147 11.34 14.51 -8.58
C GLU A 147 12.06 13.88 -7.39
N ILE A 148 11.65 12.68 -6.94
CA ILE A 148 12.34 11.98 -5.83
C ILE A 148 13.51 11.12 -6.31
N LEU A 149 13.69 10.97 -7.63
CA LEU A 149 14.76 10.14 -8.18
C LEU A 149 16.13 10.78 -7.88
N PRO A 150 17.09 10.02 -7.32
CA PRO A 150 18.46 10.51 -7.20
C PRO A 150 19.10 10.61 -8.59
N THR A 151 20.11 11.49 -8.74
CA THR A 151 20.72 11.85 -10.04
C THR A 151 21.03 10.66 -10.97
N PRO A 152 21.64 9.54 -10.53
CA PRO A 152 21.90 8.42 -11.43
C PRO A 152 20.62 7.76 -11.98
N ALA A 153 19.57 7.71 -11.16
CA ALA A 153 18.29 7.13 -11.57
C ALA A 153 17.49 8.11 -12.44
N GLU A 154 17.59 9.42 -12.19
CA GLU A 154 16.98 10.47 -13.00
C GLU A 154 17.54 10.49 -14.43
N GLU A 155 18.86 10.41 -14.58
CA GLU A 155 19.52 10.31 -15.90
C GLU A 155 19.07 9.05 -16.64
N GLY A 156 19.05 7.90 -15.95
CA GLY A 156 18.52 6.65 -16.51
C GLY A 156 17.05 6.76 -16.92
N PHE A 157 16.24 7.47 -16.15
CA PHE A 157 14.82 7.69 -16.46
C PHE A 157 14.64 8.55 -17.71
N LYS A 158 15.44 9.59 -17.90
CA LYS A 158 15.43 10.42 -19.13
C LYS A 158 15.73 9.60 -20.38
N VAL A 159 16.72 8.70 -20.30
CA VAL A 159 17.09 7.78 -21.38
C VAL A 159 15.99 6.75 -21.63
N PHE A 160 15.41 6.18 -20.58
CA PHE A 160 14.28 5.26 -20.70
C PHE A 160 13.07 5.95 -21.37
N LYS A 161 12.79 7.19 -20.97
CA LYS A 161 11.66 7.98 -21.43
C LYS A 161 11.70 8.32 -22.92
N SER A 162 12.89 8.53 -23.48
CA SER A 162 13.04 8.78 -24.93
C SER A 162 12.79 7.53 -25.79
N MET A 163 12.91 6.34 -25.21
CA MET A 163 12.68 5.05 -25.89
C MET A 163 11.29 4.47 -25.60
N TYR A 164 10.55 5.03 -24.65
CA TYR A 164 9.27 4.51 -24.23
C TYR A 164 8.14 4.91 -25.18
N ASP A 165 7.49 3.91 -25.78
CA ASP A 165 6.33 4.12 -26.63
C ASP A 165 5.05 4.17 -25.79
N SER A 166 4.65 5.38 -25.39
CA SER A 166 3.44 5.61 -24.60
C SER A 166 2.14 5.37 -25.36
N GLN A 167 2.16 5.26 -26.70
CA GLN A 167 0.94 5.06 -27.49
C GLN A 167 0.48 3.60 -27.51
N ASN A 168 1.40 2.67 -27.27
CA ASN A 168 1.15 1.23 -27.35
C ASN A 168 0.98 0.54 -25.99
N THR A 169 0.93 1.32 -24.90
CA THR A 169 0.88 0.79 -23.54
C THR A 169 -0.06 1.60 -22.66
N TRP A 170 -0.84 0.88 -21.85
CA TRP A 170 -1.72 1.44 -20.83
C TRP A 170 -1.02 1.60 -19.47
N ILE A 171 0.26 1.24 -19.40
CA ILE A 171 1.10 1.33 -18.20
C ILE A 171 1.81 2.69 -18.21
N LEU A 172 1.78 3.38 -17.08
CA LEU A 172 2.50 4.64 -16.91
C LEU A 172 4.01 4.42 -16.96
N ILE A 173 4.71 5.42 -17.51
CA ILE A 173 6.13 5.32 -17.84
C ILE A 173 7.03 5.17 -16.60
N ASP A 174 6.73 5.91 -15.55
CA ASP A 174 7.36 5.84 -14.24
C ASP A 174 7.10 4.46 -13.61
N HIS A 175 5.87 3.98 -13.64
CA HIS A 175 5.53 2.64 -13.17
C HIS A 175 6.34 1.56 -13.91
N GLN A 176 6.42 1.63 -15.25
CA GLN A 176 7.21 0.68 -16.02
C GLN A 176 8.69 0.77 -15.66
N PHE A 177 9.23 1.97 -15.48
CA PHE A 177 10.62 2.17 -15.09
C PHE A 177 10.92 1.58 -13.71
N PHE A 178 10.17 1.96 -12.68
CA PHE A 178 10.38 1.49 -11.31
C PHE A 178 10.23 -0.04 -11.20
N SER A 179 9.27 -0.63 -11.90
CA SER A 179 9.09 -2.08 -11.91
C SER A 179 10.14 -2.83 -12.72
N SER A 180 10.61 -2.28 -13.84
CA SER A 180 11.63 -2.93 -14.69
C SER A 180 13.03 -2.89 -14.04
N PHE A 181 13.36 -1.78 -13.38
CA PHE A 181 14.64 -1.59 -12.69
C PHE A 181 14.60 -1.93 -11.21
N LEU A 182 13.44 -2.36 -10.70
CA LEU A 182 13.21 -2.77 -9.31
C LEU A 182 13.62 -1.69 -8.31
N LEU A 183 13.32 -0.44 -8.65
CA LEU A 183 13.60 0.70 -7.79
C LEU A 183 12.68 0.68 -6.58
N SER A 184 13.25 0.97 -5.42
CA SER A 184 12.51 1.18 -4.18
C SER A 184 12.15 2.65 -4.00
N TRP A 185 11.06 2.93 -3.32
CA TRP A 185 10.68 4.30 -2.97
C TRP A 185 10.13 4.39 -1.55
N ILE A 186 10.16 5.61 -1.01
CA ILE A 186 9.59 5.91 0.30
C ILE A 186 8.23 6.57 0.09
N PHE A 187 7.22 6.10 0.82
CA PHE A 187 5.91 6.72 0.91
C PHE A 187 5.62 7.11 2.36
N SER A 188 5.17 8.35 2.56
CA SER A 188 4.75 8.89 3.85
C SER A 188 3.63 9.91 3.63
N TRP A 189 2.72 10.05 4.61
CA TRP A 189 1.62 11.02 4.58
C TRP A 189 2.02 12.38 5.12
#